data_AF-A0AAV8YE21-F1
#
_entry.id   AF-A0AAV8YE21-F1
#
_cell.length_a   1.000
_cell.length_b   1.000
_cell.length_c   1.000
_cell.angle_alpha   90.00
_cell.angle_beta   90.00
_cell.angle_gamma   90.00
#
_symmetry.space_group_name_H-M   'P 1'
#
loop_
_entity.id
_entity.type
_entity.pdbx_description
1 polymer ?
#
loop_
_entity_poly.entity_id
_entity_poly.type
_entity_poly.pdbx_seq_one_letter_code
_entity_poly.pdbx_strand_id
1 'polypeptide(L)'
;MQVWRHPWRRSYHKRRKAQWETDPNYCQLVREIPPYDKGRRLYDLMDMSVFDFLTGNMDRHHYETFRLFGNNTFTLHLDHGRGFGKPFNDELTILAPLLQCCMLRQSTLVTLLK
;
A
#
# COMPACT_ATOMS: atom_id res chain seq x y z
N MET A 1 -12.98 -14.92 0.67
CA MET A 1 -11.80 -14.07 0.41
C MET A 1 -10.96 -13.99 1.69
N GLN A 2 -9.68 -13.67 1.61
CA GLN A 2 -8.81 -13.45 2.78
C GLN A 2 -8.61 -11.95 2.92
N VAL A 3 -8.94 -11.42 4.09
CA VAL A 3 -8.75 -10.00 4.42
C VAL A 3 -7.42 -9.83 5.16
N TRP A 4 -6.65 -8.83 4.76
CA TRP A 4 -5.36 -8.49 5.35
C TRP A 4 -5.37 -7.05 5.85
N ARG A 5 -4.74 -6.81 7.00
CA ARG A 5 -4.48 -5.45 7.46
C ARG A 5 -3.32 -4.86 6.68
N HIS A 6 -3.51 -3.66 6.15
CA HIS A 6 -2.45 -2.95 5.43
C HIS A 6 -1.36 -2.49 6.43
N PRO A 7 -0.05 -2.72 6.19
CA PRO A 7 1.01 -2.32 7.13
C PRO A 7 1.07 -0.81 7.33
N TRP A 8 0.86 -0.05 6.24
CA TRP A 8 0.78 1.42 6.28
C TRP A 8 -0.63 1.95 6.60
N ARG A 9 -1.44 1.17 7.31
CA ARG A 9 -2.74 1.65 7.76
C ARG A 9 -2.56 2.86 8.67
N ARG A 10 -3.38 3.90 8.48
CA ARG A 10 -3.45 5.05 9.39
C ARG A 10 -3.96 4.65 10.78
N SER A 11 -3.73 5.51 11.77
CA SER A 11 -4.21 5.29 13.13
C SER A 11 -5.73 5.47 13.28
N TYR A 12 -6.36 6.17 12.33
CA TYR A 12 -7.76 6.62 12.41
C TYR A 12 -8.09 7.41 13.69
N HIS A 13 -7.07 8.02 14.29
CA HIS A 13 -7.20 8.73 15.56
C HIS A 13 -6.46 10.07 15.50
N LYS A 14 -7.19 11.16 15.76
CA LYS A 14 -6.72 12.55 15.55
C LYS A 14 -5.38 12.90 16.21
N ARG A 15 -5.05 12.26 17.33
CA ARG A 15 -3.83 12.55 18.12
C ARG A 15 -2.77 11.44 18.10
N ARG A 16 -3.09 10.26 17.57
CA ARG A 16 -2.16 9.12 17.59
C ARG A 16 -1.58 8.98 16.20
N LYS A 17 -0.26 8.91 16.09
CA LYS A 17 0.42 8.57 14.85
C LYS A 17 0.51 7.06 14.69
N ALA A 18 0.48 6.57 13.45
CA ALA A 18 0.84 5.20 13.14
C ALA A 18 2.35 5.02 13.17
N GLN A 19 2.83 3.79 13.38
CA GLN A 19 4.27 3.52 13.51
C GLN A 19 5.07 3.97 12.29
N TRP A 20 4.54 3.74 11.08
CA TRP A 20 5.18 4.16 9.83
C TRP A 20 5.30 5.68 9.67
N GLU A 21 4.49 6.48 10.39
CA GLU A 21 4.57 7.95 10.37
C GLU A 21 5.71 8.48 11.26
N THR A 22 6.24 7.64 12.15
CA THR A 22 7.29 8.01 13.11
C THR A 22 8.62 7.29 12.86
N ASP A 23 8.59 6.16 12.17
CA ASP A 23 9.76 5.34 11.88
C ASP A 23 10.08 5.38 10.37
N PRO A 24 11.16 6.07 9.96
CA PRO A 24 11.56 6.12 8.55
C PRO A 24 12.03 4.75 8.02
N ASN A 25 12.46 3.84 8.88
CA ASN A 25 12.94 2.50 8.53
C ASN A 25 11.85 1.43 8.66
N TYR A 26 10.57 1.83 8.83
CA TYR A 26 9.46 0.90 9.07
C TYR A 26 9.36 -0.23 8.03
N CYS A 27 9.71 0.02 6.76
CA CYS A 27 9.68 -1.04 5.75
C CYS A 27 10.68 -2.18 6.02
N GLN A 28 11.80 -1.94 6.70
CA GLN A 28 12.75 -3.00 7.08
C GLN A 28 12.07 -4.04 7.97
N LEU A 29 11.29 -3.59 8.95
CA LEU A 29 10.47 -4.45 9.79
C LEU A 29 9.40 -5.19 8.97
N VAL A 30 8.69 -4.48 8.08
CA VAL A 30 7.64 -5.09 7.25
C VAL A 30 8.21 -6.22 6.38
N ARG A 31 9.41 -6.06 5.83
CA ARG A 31 10.11 -7.06 5.01
C ARG A 31 10.48 -8.34 5.75
N GLU A 32 10.46 -8.35 7.08
CA GLU A 32 10.77 -9.54 7.87
C GLU A 32 9.52 -10.31 8.31
N ILE A 33 8.33 -9.73 8.11
CA ILE A 33 7.08 -10.28 8.64
C ILE A 33 6.27 -10.98 7.53
N PRO A 34 5.81 -12.23 7.75
CA PRO A 34 4.87 -12.87 6.83
C PRO A 34 3.56 -12.08 6.66
N PRO A 35 3.02 -11.97 5.43
CA PRO A 35 3.43 -12.61 4.19
C PRO A 35 4.32 -11.72 3.29
N TYR A 36 4.89 -10.64 3.83
CA TYR A 36 5.66 -9.64 3.07
C TYR A 36 7.13 -10.01 2.90
N ASP A 37 7.60 -10.96 3.70
CA ASP A 37 8.94 -11.55 3.72
C ASP A 37 9.31 -12.30 2.43
N LYS A 38 8.31 -12.71 1.65
CA LYS A 38 8.55 -13.54 0.46
C LYS A 38 7.55 -13.31 -0.66
N GLY A 39 7.99 -13.70 -1.85
CA GLY A 39 7.16 -13.71 -3.05
C GLY A 39 6.78 -12.31 -3.50
N ARG A 40 5.53 -12.18 -3.94
CA ARG A 40 5.07 -10.99 -4.68
C ARG A 40 4.37 -9.93 -3.84
N ARG A 41 3.99 -10.27 -2.59
CA ARG A 41 3.02 -9.47 -1.83
C ARG A 41 3.48 -8.05 -1.57
N LEU A 42 4.75 -7.86 -1.20
CA LEU A 42 5.26 -6.51 -0.92
C LEU A 42 5.26 -5.65 -2.19
N TYR A 43 5.64 -6.21 -3.35
CA TYR A 43 5.53 -5.52 -4.64
C TYR A 43 4.08 -5.18 -5.02
N ASP A 44 3.12 -6.08 -4.75
CA ASP A 44 1.70 -5.79 -4.96
C ASP A 44 1.23 -4.58 -4.13
N LEU A 45 1.74 -4.42 -2.90
CA LEU A 45 1.45 -3.23 -2.09
C LEU A 45 2.09 -1.95 -2.62
N MET A 46 3.26 -2.04 -3.28
CA MET A 46 3.87 -0.88 -3.93
C MET A 46 3.01 -0.41 -5.10
N ASP A 47 2.58 -1.34 -5.97
CA ASP A 47 1.67 -1.04 -7.08
C ASP A 47 0.34 -0.46 -6.58
N MET A 48 -0.20 -1.01 -5.48
CA MET A 48 -1.40 -0.48 -4.82
C MET A 48 -1.20 0.94 -4.31
N SER A 49 -0.05 1.24 -3.69
CA SER A 49 0.25 2.59 -3.18
C SER A 49 0.35 3.63 -4.29
N VAL A 50 0.89 3.26 -5.45
CA VAL A 50 0.90 4.11 -6.65
C VAL A 50 -0.53 4.41 -7.09
N PHE A 51 -1.39 3.38 -7.18
CA PHE A 51 -2.78 3.56 -7.59
C PHE A 51 -3.57 4.42 -6.60
N ASP A 52 -3.44 4.15 -5.30
CA ASP A 52 -4.10 4.94 -4.26
C ASP A 52 -3.58 6.39 -4.26
N PHE A 53 -2.30 6.64 -4.55
CA PHE A 53 -1.76 7.99 -4.67
C PHE A 53 -2.36 8.75 -5.87
N LEU A 54 -2.36 8.14 -7.06
CA LEU A 54 -2.92 8.76 -8.27
C LEU A 54 -4.40 9.10 -8.12
N THR A 55 -5.13 8.32 -7.32
CA THR A 55 -6.55 8.57 -7.03
C THR A 55 -6.76 9.43 -5.78
N GLY A 56 -5.73 9.74 -4.99
CA GLY A 56 -5.87 10.44 -3.71
C GLY A 56 -6.62 9.65 -2.62
N ASN A 57 -6.67 8.32 -2.72
CA ASN A 57 -7.36 7.46 -1.77
C ASN A 57 -6.50 7.17 -0.52
N MET A 58 -6.71 7.93 0.54
CA MET A 58 -5.99 7.76 1.81
C MET A 58 -6.56 6.68 2.74
N ASP A 59 -7.63 5.97 2.34
CA ASP A 59 -8.41 5.08 3.20
C ASP A 59 -8.12 3.58 2.98
N ARG A 60 -6.97 3.24 2.37
CA ARG A 60 -6.53 1.84 2.22
C ARG A 60 -6.08 1.25 3.56
N HIS A 61 -7.03 0.75 4.34
CA HIS A 61 -6.76 0.13 5.64
C HIS A 61 -6.74 -1.39 5.64
N HIS A 62 -7.40 -1.99 4.66
CA HIS A 62 -7.38 -3.41 4.38
C HIS A 62 -7.19 -3.64 2.88
N TYR A 63 -6.75 -4.85 2.54
CA TYR A 63 -6.79 -5.36 1.19
C TYR A 63 -7.20 -6.84 1.23
N GLU A 64 -7.68 -7.35 0.10
CA GLU A 64 -8.17 -8.71 0.01
C GLU A 64 -7.38 -9.55 -0.99
N THR A 65 -7.32 -10.85 -0.75
CA THR A 65 -6.80 -11.84 -1.69
C THR A 65 -7.73 -13.04 -1.83
N PHE A 66 -7.57 -13.80 -2.90
CA PHE A 66 -8.29 -15.06 -3.07
C PHE A 66 -7.67 -16.17 -2.20
N ARG A 67 -8.46 -16.59 -1.19
CA ARG A 67 -8.55 -17.96 -0.64
C ARG A 67 -7.66 -19.00 -1.34
N LEU A 68 -8.17 -19.37 -2.50
CA LEU A 68 -7.79 -20.51 -3.30
C LEU A 68 -6.34 -20.46 -3.79
N PHE A 69 -5.79 -19.27 -4.00
CA PHE A 69 -4.45 -19.09 -4.57
C PHE A 69 -3.37 -18.82 -3.51
N GLY A 70 -3.72 -18.86 -2.23
CA GLY A 70 -2.79 -18.63 -1.13
C GLY A 70 -2.13 -17.24 -1.19
N ASN A 71 -0.82 -17.18 -0.94
CA ASN A 71 -0.07 -15.91 -0.93
C ASN A 71 0.42 -15.47 -2.31
N ASN A 72 0.43 -16.37 -3.30
CA ASN A 72 0.94 -16.10 -4.65
C ASN A 72 -0.17 -15.64 -5.59
N THR A 73 -0.91 -14.61 -5.18
CA THR A 73 -1.99 -13.97 -5.94
C THR A 73 -1.92 -12.46 -5.80
N PHE A 74 -2.54 -11.75 -6.73
CA PHE A 74 -2.71 -10.31 -6.67
C PHE A 74 -3.65 -9.87 -5.54
N THR A 75 -3.56 -8.60 -5.17
CA THR A 75 -4.44 -7.93 -4.22
C THR A 75 -5.66 -7.34 -4.92
N LEU A 76 -6.84 -7.52 -4.34
CA LEU A 76 -8.08 -6.94 -4.85
C LEU A 76 -8.18 -5.46 -4.44
N HIS A 77 -8.45 -4.61 -5.42
CA HIS A 77 -8.57 -3.15 -5.29
C HIS A 77 -10.06 -2.79 -5.13
N LEU A 78 -10.58 -2.95 -3.91
CA LEU A 78 -11.97 -2.70 -3.55
C LEU A 78 -12.13 -1.36 -2.80
N ASP A 79 -13.36 -0.87 -2.66
CA ASP A 79 -13.73 0.31 -1.85
C ASP A 79 -12.99 1.62 -2.20
N HIS A 80 -12.90 1.94 -3.50
CA HIS A 80 -12.23 3.15 -4.01
C HIS A 80 -13.06 4.44 -3.93
N GLY A 81 -14.24 4.41 -3.29
CA GLY A 81 -15.17 5.55 -3.26
C GLY A 81 -14.64 6.81 -2.55
N ARG A 82 -13.48 6.73 -1.89
CA ARG A 82 -12.82 7.87 -1.23
C ARG A 82 -11.68 8.48 -2.06
N GLY A 83 -11.46 8.02 -3.29
CA GLY A 83 -10.59 8.68 -4.25
C GLY A 83 -11.24 9.93 -4.87
N PHE A 84 -10.45 10.68 -5.64
CA PHE A 84 -10.82 11.84 -6.45
C PHE A 84 -11.56 12.98 -5.71
N GLY A 85 -11.44 13.03 -4.38
CA GLY A 85 -12.10 14.05 -3.57
C GLY A 85 -11.41 15.42 -3.55
N LYS A 86 -10.14 15.51 -3.97
CA LYS A 86 -9.35 16.75 -3.95
C LYS A 86 -8.45 16.86 -5.20
N PRO A 87 -8.89 17.54 -6.27
CA PRO A 87 -8.15 17.57 -7.54
C PRO A 87 -6.88 18.45 -7.55
N PHE A 88 -6.72 19.35 -6.56
CA PHE A 88 -5.61 20.30 -6.49
C PHE A 88 -4.70 20.05 -5.28
N ASN A 89 -4.73 18.85 -4.70
CA ASN A 89 -3.95 18.50 -3.53
C ASN A 89 -3.44 17.06 -3.63
N ASP A 90 -2.13 16.92 -3.70
CA ASP A 90 -1.45 15.63 -3.70
C ASP A 90 -1.13 15.20 -2.26
N GLU A 91 -1.70 14.07 -1.81
CA GLU A 91 -1.46 13.53 -0.48
C GLU A 91 -0.25 12.59 -0.50
N LEU A 92 0.95 13.16 -0.37
CA LEU A 92 2.22 12.43 -0.45
C LEU A 92 2.37 11.31 0.59
N THR A 93 1.65 11.37 1.71
CA THR A 93 1.71 10.30 2.72
C THR A 93 1.17 8.96 2.21
N ILE A 94 0.39 8.95 1.11
CA ILE A 94 -0.04 7.71 0.45
C ILE A 94 1.15 6.96 -0.16
N LEU A 95 2.20 7.67 -0.60
CA LEU A 95 3.42 7.07 -1.16
C LEU A 95 4.39 6.55 -0.09
N ALA A 96 4.06 6.62 1.20
CA ALA A 96 4.93 6.13 2.28
C ALA A 96 5.43 4.68 2.07
N PRO A 97 4.63 3.69 1.60
CA PRO A 97 5.13 2.36 1.28
C PRO A 97 6.27 2.38 0.26
N LEU A 98 6.07 3.12 -0.84
CA LEU A 98 7.04 3.23 -1.93
C LEU A 98 8.32 3.95 -1.49
N LEU A 99 8.17 5.07 -0.77
CA LEU A 99 9.29 5.88 -0.29
C LEU A 99 10.12 5.19 0.79
N GLN A 100 9.50 4.40 1.66
CA GLN A 100 10.22 3.67 2.72
C GLN A 100 10.85 2.37 2.21
N CYS A 101 10.19 1.68 1.27
CA CYS A 101 10.71 0.44 0.72
C CYS A 101 11.67 0.66 -0.45
N CYS A 102 11.57 1.75 -1.19
CA CYS A 102 12.40 2.03 -2.37
C CYS A 102 12.41 0.85 -3.37
N MET A 103 11.26 0.26 -3.64
CA MET A 103 11.11 -0.86 -4.57
C MET A 103 9.82 -0.72 -5.37
N LEU A 104 9.87 -1.05 -6.66
CA LEU A 104 8.71 -1.02 -7.56
C LEU A 104 8.89 -2.10 -8.63
N ARG A 105 7.79 -2.68 -9.13
CA ARG A 105 7.88 -3.62 -10.25
C ARG A 105 8.36 -2.88 -11.50
N GLN A 106 9.26 -3.50 -12.24
CA GLN A 106 9.71 -2.97 -13.52
C GLN A 106 8.53 -2.75 -14.50
N SER A 107 7.56 -3.67 -14.54
CA SER A 107 6.36 -3.52 -15.37
C SER A 107 5.57 -2.25 -15.03
N THR A 108 5.42 -1.94 -13.74
CA THR A 108 4.71 -0.77 -13.27
C THR A 108 5.49 0.49 -13.60
N LEU A 109 6.80 0.51 -13.32
CA LEU A 109 7.67 1.64 -13.66
C LEU A 109 7.65 1.96 -15.17
N VAL A 110 7.82 0.95 -16.02
CA VAL A 110 7.78 1.12 -17.48
C VAL A 110 6.43 1.64 -17.94
N THR A 111 5.33 1.27 -17.27
CA THR A 111 4.00 1.79 -17.61
C THR A 111 3.84 3.25 -17.21
N LEU A 112 4.40 3.67 -16.07
CA LEU A 112 4.33 5.06 -15.59
C LEU A 112 5.21 6.04 -16.37
N LEU A 113 6.26 5.54 -17.03
CA LEU A 113 7.19 6.34 -17.82
C LEU A 113 6.79 6.46 -19.31
N LYS A 114 5.68 5.84 -19.71
CA LYS A 114 5.10 5.97 -21.06
C LYS A 114 4.19 7.19 -21.11
#